data_AF-A0A251L5N9-F1
#
_entry.id   AF-A0A251L5N9-F1
#
_cell.length_a   1.000
_cell.length_b   1.000
_cell.length_c   1.000
_cell.angle_alpha   90.00
_cell.angle_beta   90.00
_cell.angle_gamma   90.00
#
_symmetry.space_group_name_H-M   'P 1'
#
loop_
_entity.id
_entity.type
_entity.pdbx_description
1 polymer ?
#
loop_
_entity_poly.entity_id
_entity_poly.type
_entity_poly.pdbx_seq_one_letter_code
_entity_poly.pdbx_strand_id
1 'polypeptide(L)'
;MVEFSNRRFTYTHDHKWPSEEIDVHHIIVRKRNTKGFLVCISAFVLLVNGLLLFLVKDISVGILSWSFFLTAILIKLMFWKSVVKESVVVMPAFGVQLETHYVSGRIARRFVPIGKILKPVLLECVTPITCYWSLSLILRGEADLMLVFKELHPPMKMLVPIWKALCIACGSEESSDTSIKDG
;
A
#
# COMPACT_ATOMS: atom_id res chain seq x y z
N MET A 1 19.54 8.45 -6.99
CA MET A 1 18.74 8.03 -5.81
C MET A 1 17.96 9.24 -5.35
N VAL A 2 16.65 9.27 -5.61
CA VAL A 2 15.76 10.35 -5.16
C VAL A 2 14.97 9.82 -3.98
N GLU A 3 15.11 10.46 -2.82
CA GLU A 3 14.39 10.09 -1.61
C GLU A 3 13.44 11.23 -1.22
N PHE A 4 12.13 10.93 -1.23
CA PHE A 4 11.13 11.85 -0.70
C PHE A 4 10.60 11.26 0.61
N SER A 5 10.71 12.01 1.70
CA SER A 5 10.16 11.59 2.98
C SER A 5 8.99 12.48 3.39
N ASN A 6 7.92 11.85 3.87
CA ASN A 6 6.80 12.49 4.54
C ASN A 6 6.68 11.91 5.96
N ARG A 7 5.83 12.48 6.82
CA ARG A 7 5.53 11.98 8.17
C ARG A 7 5.11 10.49 8.18
N ARG A 8 4.48 9.98 7.12
CA ARG A 8 3.90 8.61 7.05
C ARG A 8 4.59 7.66 6.07
N PHE A 9 5.33 8.16 5.09
CA PHE A 9 5.88 7.35 4.00
C PHE A 9 7.29 7.80 3.64
N THR A 10 8.12 6.86 3.22
CA THR A 10 9.41 7.11 2.58
C THR A 10 9.34 6.56 1.16
N TYR A 11 9.54 7.42 0.19
CA TYR A 11 9.66 7.07 -1.21
C TYR A 11 11.14 6.95 -1.54
N THR A 12 11.55 5.80 -2.07
CA THR A 12 12.91 5.57 -2.56
C THR A 12 12.86 5.18 -4.02
N HIS A 13 13.55 5.96 -4.83
CA HIS A 13 13.76 5.71 -6.24
C HIS A 13 15.14 5.11 -6.45
N ASP A 14 15.19 3.86 -6.91
CA ASP A 14 16.44 3.13 -7.15
C ASP A 14 16.65 2.90 -8.64
N HIS A 15 17.80 3.35 -9.14
CA HIS A 15 18.25 3.13 -10.52
C HIS A 15 19.21 1.92 -10.62
N LYS A 16 19.45 1.18 -9.54
CA LYS A 16 20.42 0.07 -9.53
C LYS A 16 19.78 -1.28 -9.86
N TRP A 17 19.45 -1.49 -11.12
CA TRP A 17 19.49 -2.83 -11.73
C TRP A 17 20.41 -2.76 -12.95
N PRO A 18 21.11 -3.85 -13.34
CA PRO A 18 22.23 -3.81 -14.31
C PRO A 18 21.89 -3.32 -15.72
N SER A 19 20.62 -2.99 -16.01
CA SER A 19 20.19 -2.43 -17.29
C SER A 19 19.50 -1.09 -17.04
N GLU A 20 19.91 -0.06 -17.76
CA GLU A 20 19.53 1.36 -17.67
C GLU A 20 18.02 1.62 -17.90
N GLU A 21 17.24 0.57 -18.18
CA GLU A 21 15.86 0.62 -18.69
C GLU A 21 14.80 0.26 -17.63
N ILE A 22 15.18 -0.26 -16.46
CA ILE A 22 14.23 -0.69 -15.42
C ILE A 22 14.11 0.38 -14.35
N ASP A 23 12.89 0.89 -14.14
CA ASP A 23 12.61 1.98 -13.21
C ASP A 23 11.86 1.48 -11.96
N VAL A 24 12.54 1.51 -10.80
CA VAL A 24 12.04 0.92 -9.55
C VAL A 24 11.60 2.00 -8.56
N HIS A 25 10.30 1.99 -8.26
CA HIS A 25 9.67 2.93 -7.34
C HIS A 25 9.18 2.20 -6.10
N HIS A 26 9.83 2.44 -4.96
CA HIS A 26 9.42 1.85 -3.69
C HIS A 26 8.72 2.88 -2.80
N ILE A 27 7.59 2.49 -2.22
CA ILE A 27 6.92 3.25 -1.16
C ILE A 27 6.93 2.43 0.12
N ILE A 28 7.69 2.92 1.10
CA ILE A 28 7.86 2.28 2.40
C ILE A 28 7.03 3.03 3.41
N VAL A 29 6.22 2.32 4.22
CA VAL A 29 5.49 2.95 5.32
C VAL A 29 6.47 3.31 6.42
N ARG A 30 6.53 4.59 6.79
CA ARG A 30 7.25 5.05 7.97
C ARG A 30 6.46 4.58 9.19
N LYS A 31 6.98 3.57 9.88
CA LYS A 31 6.31 2.90 11.00
C LYS A 31 6.00 3.92 12.10
N ARG A 32 4.73 4.35 12.22
CA ARG A 32 4.23 4.90 13.49
C ARG A 32 4.01 3.72 14.42
N ASN A 33 4.55 3.77 15.64
CA ASN A 33 4.52 2.65 16.59
C ASN A 33 3.12 2.36 17.19
N THR A 34 2.03 2.69 16.47
CA THR A 34 0.64 2.50 16.92
C THR A 34 0.30 1.03 17.16
N LYS A 35 0.97 0.11 16.47
CA LYS A 35 0.80 -1.32 16.68
C LYS A 35 1.43 -1.78 18.00
N GLY A 36 2.59 -1.23 18.38
CA GLY A 36 3.16 -1.46 19.72
C GLY A 36 2.20 -0.99 20.81
N PHE A 37 1.60 0.19 20.63
CA PHE A 37 0.58 0.71 21.53
C PHE A 37 -0.66 -0.20 21.63
N LEU A 38 -1.18 -0.72 20.51
CA LEU A 38 -2.34 -1.62 20.51
C LEU A 38 -2.02 -3.00 21.11
N VAL A 39 -0.81 -3.52 20.91
CA VAL A 39 -0.32 -4.73 21.60
C VAL A 39 -0.26 -4.49 23.10
N CYS A 40 0.28 -3.35 23.55
CA CYS A 40 0.30 -2.99 24.96
C CYS A 40 -1.12 -2.88 25.55
N ILE A 41 -2.07 -2.27 24.82
CA ILE A 41 -3.47 -2.24 25.25
C ILE A 41 -4.04 -3.65 25.39
N SER A 42 -3.82 -4.52 24.39
CA SER A 42 -4.32 -5.91 24.45
C SER A 42 -3.71 -6.70 25.61
N ALA A 43 -2.42 -6.51 25.89
CA ALA A 43 -1.75 -7.12 27.03
C ALA A 43 -2.29 -6.58 28.37
N PHE A 44 -2.56 -5.27 28.45
CA PHE A 44 -3.18 -4.64 29.60
C PHE A 44 -4.59 -5.18 29.86
N VAL A 45 -5.42 -5.33 28.82
CA VAL A 45 -6.75 -5.94 28.92
C VAL A 45 -6.65 -7.38 29.45
N LEU A 46 -5.73 -8.19 28.93
CA LEU A 46 -5.51 -9.55 29.43
C LEU A 46 -5.08 -9.57 30.91
N LEU A 47 -4.20 -8.66 31.30
CA LEU A 47 -3.69 -8.53 32.66
C LEU A 47 -4.80 -8.11 33.65
N VAL A 48 -5.63 -7.14 33.26
CA VAL A 48 -6.80 -6.72 34.06
C VAL A 48 -7.80 -7.86 34.21
N ASN A 49 -8.09 -8.62 33.14
CA ASN A 49 -8.97 -9.79 33.23
C ASN A 49 -8.40 -10.87 34.15
N GLY A 50 -7.08 -11.11 34.12
CA GLY A 50 -6.39 -12.05 35.01
C GLY A 50 -6.42 -11.62 36.47
N LEU A 51 -6.19 -10.33 36.76
CA LEU A 51 -6.32 -9.78 38.11
C LEU A 51 -7.76 -9.85 38.61
N LEU A 52 -8.73 -9.59 37.76
CA LEU A 52 -10.15 -9.62 38.10
C LEU A 52 -10.61 -11.05 38.42
N LEU A 53 -10.12 -12.06 37.68
CA LEU A 53 -10.26 -13.48 38.00
C LEU A 53 -9.69 -13.86 39.37
N PHE A 54 -8.53 -13.29 39.71
CA PHE A 54 -7.87 -13.56 40.98
C PHE A 54 -8.61 -12.92 42.16
N LEU A 55 -9.14 -11.70 41.98
CA LEU A 55 -9.82 -10.93 43.02
C LEU A 55 -11.29 -11.31 43.21
N VAL A 56 -12.00 -11.66 42.13
CA VAL A 56 -13.45 -11.90 42.15
C VAL A 56 -13.72 -13.31 41.64
N LYS A 57 -13.92 -14.23 42.60
CA LYS A 57 -14.10 -15.67 42.35
C LYS A 57 -15.45 -16.04 41.71
N ASP A 58 -16.39 -15.09 41.63
CA ASP A 58 -17.77 -15.29 41.16
C ASP A 58 -18.03 -14.80 39.72
N ILE A 59 -16.99 -14.42 38.99
CA ILE A 59 -17.17 -13.98 37.60
C ILE A 59 -17.45 -15.19 36.70
N SER A 60 -18.49 -15.08 35.90
CA SER A 60 -18.87 -16.11 34.93
C SER A 60 -17.71 -16.43 33.99
N VAL A 61 -17.26 -17.70 34.02
CA VAL A 61 -16.27 -18.27 33.12
C VAL A 61 -16.61 -18.00 31.65
N GLY A 62 -17.89 -17.89 31.32
CA GLY A 62 -18.38 -17.52 29.99
C GLY A 62 -17.91 -16.14 29.53
N ILE A 63 -18.03 -15.12 30.38
CA ILE A 63 -17.66 -13.73 30.06
C ILE A 63 -16.15 -13.61 29.83
N LEU A 64 -15.35 -14.27 30.66
CA LEU A 64 -13.89 -14.29 30.56
C LEU A 64 -13.41 -15.02 29.31
N SER A 65 -14.00 -16.17 29.02
CA SER A 65 -13.67 -16.91 27.81
C SER A 65 -13.96 -16.06 26.57
N TRP A 66 -15.12 -15.39 26.51
CA TRP A 66 -15.48 -14.50 25.42
C TRP A 66 -14.53 -13.30 25.27
N SER A 67 -14.15 -12.68 26.39
CA SER A 67 -13.16 -11.58 26.44
C SER A 67 -11.81 -11.99 25.84
N PHE A 68 -11.32 -13.18 26.19
CA PHE A 68 -10.09 -13.73 25.65
C PHE A 68 -10.20 -14.02 24.14
N PHE A 69 -11.29 -14.64 23.71
CA PHE A 69 -11.53 -14.91 22.28
C PHE A 69 -11.61 -13.62 21.46
N LEU A 70 -12.33 -12.59 21.94
CA LEU A 70 -12.39 -11.29 21.28
C LEU A 70 -11.00 -10.64 21.19
N THR A 71 -10.23 -10.68 22.27
CA THR A 71 -8.87 -10.13 22.28
C THR A 71 -7.96 -10.86 21.27
N ALA A 72 -8.02 -12.19 21.23
CA ALA A 72 -7.25 -12.99 20.27
C ALA A 72 -7.66 -12.71 18.81
N ILE A 73 -8.96 -12.59 18.53
CA ILE A 73 -9.48 -12.24 17.20
C ILE A 73 -9.02 -10.84 16.79
N LEU A 74 -9.09 -9.85 17.69
CA LEU A 74 -8.64 -8.48 17.44
C LEU A 74 -7.14 -8.42 17.13
N ILE A 75 -6.32 -9.11 17.92
CA ILE A 75 -4.88 -9.25 17.68
C ILE A 75 -4.64 -9.87 16.30
N LYS A 76 -5.28 -11.00 16.00
CA LYS A 76 -5.13 -11.69 14.72
C LYS A 76 -5.50 -10.80 13.53
N LEU A 77 -6.63 -10.10 13.61
CA LEU A 77 -7.09 -9.18 12.57
C LEU A 77 -6.11 -8.03 12.35
N MET A 78 -5.58 -7.47 13.45
CA MET A 78 -4.60 -6.39 13.42
C MET A 78 -3.28 -6.77 12.73
N PHE A 79 -2.79 -8.00 12.95
CA PHE A 79 -1.54 -8.46 12.36
C PHE A 79 -1.71 -8.98 10.93
N TRP A 80 -2.88 -9.54 10.60
CA TRP A 80 -3.11 -10.19 9.30
C TRP A 80 -3.00 -9.22 8.11
N LYS A 81 -3.59 -8.02 8.22
CA LYS A 81 -3.64 -7.05 7.10
C LYS A 81 -2.51 -6.02 7.14
N SER A 82 -1.48 -6.28 7.93
CA SER A 82 -0.44 -5.27 8.15
C SER A 82 0.58 -5.25 7.01
N VAL A 83 0.42 -4.32 6.06
CA VAL A 83 1.40 -4.01 5.01
C VAL A 83 2.54 -3.14 5.54
N VAL A 84 3.77 -3.46 5.13
CA VAL A 84 5.02 -2.75 5.49
C VAL A 84 5.50 -1.87 4.34
N LYS A 85 5.47 -2.43 3.14
CA LYS A 85 6.03 -1.82 1.93
C LYS A 85 5.17 -2.22 0.75
N GLU A 86 4.87 -1.27 -0.11
CA GLU A 86 4.38 -1.55 -1.46
C GLU A 86 5.37 -0.96 -2.46
N SER A 87 5.59 -1.67 -3.55
CA SER A 87 6.48 -1.21 -4.59
C SER A 87 6.01 -1.55 -5.97
N VAL A 88 6.45 -0.71 -6.90
CA VAL A 88 6.11 -0.75 -8.31
C VAL A 88 7.43 -0.82 -9.06
N VAL A 89 7.62 -1.90 -9.80
CA VAL A 89 8.73 -2.06 -10.71
C VAL A 89 8.18 -1.86 -12.10
N VAL A 90 8.65 -0.82 -12.78
CA VAL A 90 8.27 -0.51 -14.17
C VAL A 90 9.34 -1.09 -15.07
N MET A 91 8.94 -2.03 -15.94
CA MET A 91 9.80 -2.66 -16.94
C MET A 91 9.23 -2.31 -18.32
N PRO A 92 9.66 -1.20 -18.97
CA PRO A 92 9.04 -0.66 -20.18
C PRO A 92 8.80 -1.71 -21.29
N ALA A 93 9.77 -2.59 -21.53
CA ALA A 93 9.66 -3.65 -22.54
C ALA A 93 8.72 -4.81 -22.16
N PHE A 94 8.40 -5.01 -20.87
CA PHE A 94 7.70 -6.20 -20.38
C PHE A 94 6.36 -5.88 -19.73
N GLY A 95 6.31 -4.91 -18.83
CA GLY A 95 5.14 -4.60 -18.03
C GLY A 95 5.46 -4.00 -16.68
N VAL A 96 4.50 -4.11 -15.76
CA VAL A 96 4.57 -3.53 -14.42
C VAL A 96 4.44 -4.66 -13.40
N GLN A 97 5.37 -4.74 -12.45
CA GLN A 97 5.30 -5.64 -11.31
C GLN A 97 4.98 -4.88 -10.04
N LEU A 98 3.85 -5.24 -9.43
CA LEU A 98 3.40 -4.74 -8.14
C LEU A 98 3.82 -5.73 -7.06
N GLU A 99 4.48 -5.23 -6.02
CA GLU A 99 4.90 -6.03 -4.86
C GLU A 99 4.35 -5.44 -3.57
N THR A 100 3.70 -6.27 -2.76
CA THR A 100 3.21 -5.93 -1.43
C THR A 100 3.90 -6.81 -0.40
N HIS A 101 4.63 -6.19 0.52
CA HIS A 101 5.30 -6.87 1.63
C HIS A 101 4.47 -6.72 2.90
N TYR A 102 4.11 -7.86 3.50
CA TYR A 102 3.37 -7.93 4.75
C TYR A 102 4.31 -8.10 5.95
N VAL A 103 3.87 -7.68 7.14
CA VAL A 103 4.61 -7.88 8.40
C VAL A 103 4.84 -9.36 8.69
N SER A 104 3.94 -10.24 8.23
CA SER A 104 4.09 -11.69 8.35
C SER A 104 5.25 -12.27 7.53
N GLY A 105 5.96 -11.45 6.75
CA GLY A 105 6.99 -11.89 5.82
C GLY A 105 6.44 -12.40 4.48
N ARG A 106 5.10 -12.51 4.34
CA ARG A 106 4.47 -12.81 3.06
C ARG A 106 4.77 -11.68 2.08
N ILE A 107 5.11 -12.04 0.85
CA ILE A 107 5.27 -11.12 -0.28
C ILE A 107 4.23 -11.51 -1.32
N ALA A 108 3.31 -10.60 -1.64
CA ALA A 108 2.40 -10.76 -2.76
C ALA A 108 2.97 -10.02 -3.97
N ARG A 109 3.14 -10.75 -5.08
CA ARG A 109 3.62 -10.19 -6.35
C ARG A 109 2.52 -10.31 -7.38
N ARG A 110 2.32 -9.28 -8.19
CA ARG A 110 1.42 -9.30 -9.34
C ARG A 110 2.09 -8.62 -10.51
N PHE A 111 2.24 -9.35 -11.61
CA PHE A 111 2.76 -8.82 -12.85
C PHE A 111 1.62 -8.50 -13.82
N VAL A 112 1.72 -7.37 -14.51
CA VAL A 112 0.79 -6.95 -15.54
C VAL A 112 1.58 -6.65 -16.81
N PRO A 113 1.36 -7.40 -17.91
CA PRO A 113 2.06 -7.15 -19.17
C PRO A 113 1.74 -5.76 -19.74
N ILE A 114 2.73 -5.11 -20.36
CA ILE A 114 2.58 -3.73 -20.87
C ILE A 114 1.44 -3.60 -21.89
N GLY A 115 1.29 -4.57 -22.81
CA GLY A 115 0.23 -4.57 -23.82
C GLY A 115 -1.19 -4.73 -23.25
N LYS A 116 -1.32 -5.11 -21.98
CA LYS A 116 -2.61 -5.14 -21.26
C LYS A 116 -2.93 -3.79 -20.63
N ILE A 117 -1.94 -2.95 -20.36
CA ILE A 117 -2.12 -1.65 -19.71
C ILE A 117 -2.52 -0.63 -20.79
N LEU A 118 -3.70 -0.03 -20.64
CA LEU A 118 -4.18 1.01 -21.56
C LEU A 118 -3.65 2.38 -21.16
N LYS A 119 -3.84 2.75 -19.89
CA LYS A 119 -3.39 4.03 -19.35
C LYS A 119 -3.29 3.97 -17.83
N PRO A 120 -2.24 4.56 -17.22
CA PRO A 120 -2.21 4.83 -15.80
C PRO A 120 -3.02 6.09 -15.47
N VAL A 121 -3.85 6.02 -14.43
CA VAL A 121 -4.76 7.11 -14.01
C VAL A 121 -4.54 7.43 -12.54
N LEU A 122 -4.41 8.73 -12.26
CA LEU A 122 -4.43 9.25 -10.91
C LEU A 122 -5.87 9.66 -10.56
N LEU A 123 -6.43 9.07 -9.51
CA LEU A 123 -7.80 9.31 -9.07
C LEU A 123 -7.82 9.99 -7.72
N GLU A 124 -8.71 10.98 -7.60
CA GLU A 124 -9.11 11.53 -6.32
C GLU A 124 -10.28 10.70 -5.77
N CYS A 125 -10.02 9.98 -4.69
CA CYS A 125 -11.00 9.16 -4.01
C CYS A 125 -11.62 9.97 -2.85
N VAL A 126 -12.90 10.25 -2.96
CA VAL A 126 -13.66 10.98 -1.95
C VAL A 126 -14.50 10.00 -1.12
N THR A 127 -14.33 10.07 0.19
CA THR A 127 -15.20 9.44 1.18
C THR A 127 -15.86 10.54 2.00
N PRO A 128 -16.98 10.28 2.69
CA PRO A 128 -17.69 11.32 3.45
C PRO A 128 -16.83 12.10 4.46
N ILE A 129 -15.73 11.50 4.93
CA ILE A 129 -14.86 12.07 5.96
C ILE A 129 -13.45 12.40 5.42
N THR A 130 -13.03 11.78 4.30
CA THR A 130 -11.65 11.92 3.81
C THR A 130 -11.57 11.97 2.30
N CYS A 131 -10.70 12.83 1.78
CA CYS A 131 -10.26 12.78 0.39
C CYS A 131 -8.81 12.27 0.36
N TYR A 132 -8.51 11.33 -0.55
CA TYR A 132 -7.16 10.83 -0.78
C TYR A 132 -6.93 10.56 -2.27
N TRP A 133 -5.67 10.49 -2.66
CA TRP A 133 -5.28 10.17 -4.04
C TRP A 133 -4.90 8.71 -4.16
N SER A 134 -5.31 8.08 -5.27
CA SER A 134 -4.97 6.71 -5.62
C SER A 134 -4.43 6.64 -7.04
N LEU A 135 -3.45 5.75 -7.26
CA LEU A 135 -2.90 5.47 -8.57
C LEU A 135 -3.42 4.11 -9.04
N SER A 136 -4.04 4.10 -10.23
CA SER A 136 -4.65 2.89 -10.81
C SER A 136 -4.22 2.70 -12.27
N LEU A 137 -4.28 1.47 -12.75
CA LEU A 137 -4.06 1.09 -14.14
C LEU A 137 -5.40 0.69 -14.77
N ILE A 138 -5.73 1.28 -15.91
CA ILE A 138 -6.80 0.77 -16.78
C ILE A 138 -6.24 -0.43 -17.54
N LEU A 139 -6.86 -1.60 -17.40
CA LEU A 139 -6.45 -2.80 -18.11
C LEU A 139 -7.43 -3.18 -19.21
N ARG A 140 -6.89 -3.61 -20.35
CA ARG A 140 -7.69 -4.13 -21.47
C ARG A 140 -8.41 -5.41 -21.04
N GLY A 141 -9.73 -5.43 -21.19
CA GLY A 141 -10.57 -6.59 -20.89
C GLY A 141 -10.88 -6.80 -19.40
N GLU A 142 -10.49 -5.87 -18.52
CA GLU A 142 -10.99 -5.81 -17.13
C GLU A 142 -11.89 -4.57 -16.99
N ALA A 143 -13.09 -4.74 -16.43
CA ALA A 143 -14.01 -3.62 -16.18
C ALA A 143 -13.54 -2.77 -14.98
N ASP A 144 -12.83 -3.39 -14.05
CA ASP A 144 -12.36 -2.75 -12.84
C ASP A 144 -10.96 -2.16 -13.02
N LEU A 145 -10.73 -1.03 -12.36
CA LEU A 145 -9.43 -0.38 -12.28
C LEU A 145 -8.50 -1.17 -11.35
N MET A 146 -7.27 -1.40 -11.80
CA MET A 146 -6.28 -2.05 -10.97
C MET A 146 -5.50 -1.03 -10.14
N LEU A 147 -5.72 -1.04 -8.84
CA LEU A 147 -4.92 -0.24 -7.90
C LEU A 147 -3.44 -0.67 -7.93
N VAL A 148 -2.56 0.31 -8.11
CA VAL A 148 -1.10 0.15 -8.04
C VAL A 148 -0.65 -0.04 -6.59
N PHE A 149 -1.23 0.75 -5.69
CA PHE A 149 -1.08 0.65 -4.24
C PHE A 149 -2.42 0.24 -3.66
N LYS A 150 -2.52 -0.97 -3.08
CA LYS A 150 -3.80 -1.53 -2.63
C LYS A 150 -4.14 -1.07 -1.23
N GLU A 151 -3.13 -1.09 -0.36
CA GLU A 151 -3.32 -0.86 1.07
C GLU A 151 -2.73 0.50 1.48
N LEU A 152 -1.76 1.02 0.71
CA LEU A 152 -1.16 2.33 0.96
C LEU A 152 -1.84 3.41 0.13
N HIS A 153 -2.03 4.57 0.75
CA HIS A 153 -2.56 5.78 0.12
C HIS A 153 -1.53 6.92 0.25
N PRO A 154 -0.46 6.90 -0.57
CA PRO A 154 0.59 7.90 -0.52
C PRO A 154 0.06 9.27 -0.95
N PRO A 155 0.67 10.37 -0.48
CA PRO A 155 0.31 11.70 -0.96
C PRO A 155 0.62 11.85 -2.45
N MET A 156 -0.15 12.68 -3.15
CA MET A 156 0.00 12.97 -4.58
C MET A 156 1.45 13.27 -4.99
N LYS A 157 2.21 14.01 -4.17
CA LYS A 157 3.63 14.34 -4.44
C LYS A 157 4.53 13.12 -4.68
N MET A 158 4.20 11.96 -4.10
CA MET A 158 4.92 10.69 -4.31
C MET A 158 4.33 9.87 -5.47
N LEU A 159 3.04 10.05 -5.77
CA LEU A 159 2.37 9.32 -6.85
C LEU A 159 2.69 9.92 -8.23
N VAL A 160 2.87 11.24 -8.33
CA VAL A 160 3.11 11.93 -9.61
C VAL A 160 4.36 11.42 -10.34
N PRO A 161 5.54 11.25 -9.70
CA PRO A 161 6.71 10.68 -10.38
C PRO A 161 6.46 9.26 -10.91
N ILE A 162 5.80 8.42 -10.11
CA ILE A 162 5.47 7.03 -10.47
C ILE A 162 4.49 7.01 -11.65
N TRP A 163 3.47 7.86 -11.62
CA TRP A 163 2.51 8.01 -12.70
C TRP A 163 3.20 8.43 -14.00
N LYS A 164 4.12 9.41 -13.95
CA LYS A 164 4.91 9.83 -15.11
C LYS A 164 5.76 8.69 -15.68
N ALA A 165 6.45 7.93 -14.83
CA ALA A 165 7.23 6.77 -15.24
C ALA A 165 6.35 5.70 -15.91
N LEU A 166 5.15 5.45 -15.36
CA LEU A 166 4.17 4.54 -15.97
C LEU A 166 3.65 5.06 -17.31
N CYS A 167 3.39 6.36 -17.45
CA CYS A 167 2.95 6.96 -18.72
C CYS A 167 4.00 6.75 -19.82
N ILE A 168 5.26 7.04 -19.51
CA ILE A 168 6.40 6.84 -20.43
C ILE A 168 6.48 5.37 -20.84
N ALA A 169 6.44 4.45 -19.86
CA ALA A 169 6.51 3.01 -20.13
C ALA A 169 5.33 2.49 -20.97
N CYS A 170 4.13 3.06 -20.81
CA CYS A 170 2.95 2.64 -21.59
C CYS A 170 2.91 3.27 -23.00
N GLY A 171 3.88 4.11 -23.37
CA GLY A 171 3.84 4.85 -24.62
C GLY A 171 2.68 5.85 -24.69
N SER A 172 2.09 6.23 -23.54
CA SER A 172 1.10 7.30 -23.47
C SER A 172 1.84 8.63 -23.41
N GLU A 173 2.62 8.93 -24.45
CA GLU A 173 2.94 10.31 -24.75
C GLU A 173 1.63 10.96 -25.18
N GLU A 174 1.10 11.84 -24.34
CA GLU A 174 0.29 12.92 -24.89
C GLU A 174 1.17 13.57 -25.96
N SER A 175 0.76 13.42 -27.21
CA SER A 175 1.08 14.32 -28.30
C SER A 175 0.70 15.74 -27.84
N SER A 176 1.53 16.35 -27.01
CA SER A 176 1.51 17.77 -26.76
C SER A 176 2.13 18.44 -27.98
N ASP A 177 1.25 18.78 -28.92
CA ASP A 177 1.35 19.88 -29.88
C ASP A 177 2.70 20.08 -30.59
N THR A 178 2.92 19.30 -31.64
CA THR A 178 3.65 19.79 -32.82
C THR A 178 2.75 19.74 -34.03
N SER A 179 1.82 20.69 -34.12
CA SER A 179 1.18 21.03 -35.40
C SER A 179 0.91 22.53 -35.50
N ILE A 180 1.98 23.32 -35.53
CA ILE A 180 2.06 24.44 -36.48
C ILE A 180 3.47 24.40 -37.07
N LYS A 181 3.61 23.75 -38.22
CA LYS A 181 4.67 24.02 -39.18
C LYS A 181 4.12 25.03 -40.19
N ASP A 182 4.81 26.16 -40.23
CA ASP A 182 5.28 26.90 -41.41
C ASP A 182 4.36 27.10 -42.62
N GLY A 183 4.17 28.39 -42.93
CA GLY A 183 3.62 28.95 -44.16
C GLY A 183 3.61 30.47 -44.08
#